data_AF-A0A369LE83-F1
#
_entry.id   AF-A0A369LE83-F1
#
_cell.length_a   1.000
_cell.length_b   1.000
_cell.length_c   1.000
_cell.angle_alpha   90.00
_cell.angle_beta   90.00
_cell.angle_gamma   90.00
#
_symmetry.space_group_name_H-M   'P 1'
#
loop_
_entity.id
_entity.type
_entity.pdbx_description
1 polymer ?
#
loop_
_entity_poly.entity_id
_entity_poly.type
_entity_poly.pdbx_seq_one_letter_code
_entity_poly.pdbx_strand_id
1 'polypeptide(L)'
;MSEERIDPAPKQKLPKNKKLTIVGVVVVVIVVAGMGFWTWHNSPSFCGAFCHTPMNNYVETYDQQAGAPGTDKWGNEVSNSSAMLVVSHKEAGQNCLSCHEPIISQQIGEVQATLTGDYYYPLEEANLEVLMQNSGNDAGTGEQFCLKSGCHVNSEDQALTKADLTEMTSDMERNPHSWHHDKYTCSDCHKSHRASVLICTDCHADAESEVPDGWVDAKTGKQIEEDSVNYMG
;
A
#
# COMPACT_ATOMS: atom_id res chain seq x y z
N MET A 1 -24.82 66.51 23.49
CA MET A 1 -24.11 65.44 22.76
C MET A 1 -24.49 65.56 21.30
N SER A 2 -23.52 65.76 20.42
CA SER A 2 -23.69 65.68 18.97
C SER A 2 -23.02 64.40 18.51
N GLU A 3 -23.82 63.39 18.13
CA GLU A 3 -23.32 62.18 17.48
C GLU A 3 -22.66 62.52 16.13
N GLU A 4 -21.39 62.15 16.01
CA GLU A 4 -20.64 62.21 14.77
C GLU A 4 -21.11 61.06 13.86
N ARG A 5 -21.76 61.40 12.75
CA ARG A 5 -22.19 60.44 11.73
C ARG A 5 -20.97 60.02 10.91
N ILE A 6 -20.50 58.79 11.12
CA ILE A 6 -19.48 58.19 10.26
C ILE A 6 -20.16 57.74 8.96
N ASP A 7 -19.99 58.51 7.89
CA ASP A 7 -20.44 58.10 6.56
C ASP A 7 -19.57 56.96 6.02
N PRO A 8 -20.15 55.92 5.41
CA PRO A 8 -19.39 54.79 4.89
C PRO A 8 -18.53 55.22 3.69
N ALA A 9 -17.24 54.87 3.73
CA ALA A 9 -16.32 55.13 2.64
C ALA A 9 -16.83 54.49 1.31
N PRO A 10 -16.70 55.19 0.17
CA PRO A 10 -17.20 54.72 -1.10
C PRO A 10 -16.43 53.46 -1.53
N LYS A 11 -17.15 52.34 -1.72
CA LYS A 11 -16.59 51.12 -2.28
C LYS A 11 -16.12 51.40 -3.72
N GLN A 12 -14.82 51.65 -3.90
CA GLN A 12 -14.22 51.79 -5.22
C GLN A 12 -14.46 50.51 -6.03
N LYS A 13 -15.25 50.63 -7.10
CA LYS A 13 -15.46 49.52 -8.04
C LYS A 13 -14.16 49.32 -8.81
N LEU A 14 -13.49 48.18 -8.62
CA LEU A 14 -12.32 47.83 -9.42
C LEU A 14 -12.65 47.91 -10.93
N PRO A 15 -11.77 48.51 -11.75
CA PRO A 15 -11.96 48.57 -13.20
C PRO A 15 -12.07 47.16 -13.78
N LYS A 16 -13.00 46.97 -14.74
CA LYS A 16 -13.40 45.64 -15.29
C LYS A 16 -12.21 44.77 -15.75
N ASN A 17 -11.18 45.42 -16.27
CA ASN A 17 -9.90 44.86 -16.73
C ASN A 17 -9.08 44.28 -15.56
N LYS A 18 -9.01 44.96 -14.40
CA LYS A 18 -8.39 44.40 -13.18
C LYS A 18 -9.20 43.23 -12.61
N LYS A 19 -10.53 43.26 -12.73
CA LYS A 19 -11.39 42.12 -12.34
C LYS A 19 -11.12 40.88 -13.21
N LEU A 20 -10.99 41.05 -14.53
CA LEU A 20 -10.62 39.96 -15.44
C LEU A 20 -9.23 39.39 -15.13
N THR A 21 -8.24 40.24 -14.84
CA THR A 21 -6.91 39.79 -14.42
C THR A 21 -6.96 39.03 -13.09
N ILE A 22 -7.70 39.54 -12.09
CA ILE A 22 -7.84 38.86 -10.79
C ILE A 22 -8.53 37.50 -10.95
N VAL A 23 -9.61 37.43 -11.74
CA VAL A 23 -10.29 36.16 -12.03
C VAL A 23 -9.35 35.21 -12.74
N GLY A 24 -8.59 35.68 -13.74
CA GLY A 24 -7.58 34.88 -14.43
C GLY A 24 -6.52 34.34 -13.48
N VAL A 25 -5.97 35.18 -12.60
CA VAL A 25 -4.99 34.76 -11.59
C VAL A 25 -5.59 33.74 -10.61
N VAL A 26 -6.82 33.96 -10.13
CA VAL A 26 -7.50 33.01 -9.23
C VAL A 26 -7.69 31.66 -9.90
N VAL A 27 -8.12 31.64 -11.17
CA VAL A 27 -8.28 30.39 -11.93
C VAL A 27 -6.93 29.67 -12.07
N VAL A 28 -5.86 30.39 -12.42
CA VAL A 28 -4.52 29.79 -12.52
C VAL A 28 -4.06 29.23 -11.19
N VAL A 29 -4.26 29.95 -10.08
CA VAL A 29 -3.91 29.48 -8.73
C VAL A 29 -4.68 28.22 -8.37
N ILE A 30 -5.99 28.17 -8.65
CA ILE A 30 -6.81 26.97 -8.40
C ILE A 30 -6.32 25.78 -9.22
N VAL A 31 -5.99 25.99 -10.49
CA VAL A 31 -5.48 24.93 -11.36
C VAL A 31 -4.13 24.40 -10.86
N VAL A 32 -3.20 25.30 -10.52
CA VAL A 32 -1.88 24.91 -9.99
C VAL A 32 -2.01 24.21 -8.63
N ALA A 33 -2.84 24.73 -7.74
CA ALA A 33 -3.11 24.11 -6.45
C ALA A 33 -3.79 22.75 -6.60
N GLY A 34 -4.73 22.62 -7.54
CA GLY A 34 -5.41 21.35 -7.84
C GLY A 34 -4.44 20.30 -8.37
N MET A 35 -3.53 20.67 -9.27
CA MET A 35 -2.48 19.75 -9.76
C MET A 35 -1.52 19.36 -8.63
N GLY A 36 -1.04 20.32 -7.84
CA GLY A 36 -0.16 20.04 -6.71
C GLY A 36 -0.82 19.15 -5.64
N PHE A 37 -2.08 19.42 -5.32
CA PHE A 37 -2.87 18.60 -4.40
C PHE A 37 -3.07 17.19 -4.96
N TRP A 38 -3.39 17.04 -6.25
CA TRP A 38 -3.56 15.73 -6.88
C TRP A 38 -2.29 14.90 -6.86
N THR A 39 -1.14 15.49 -7.20
CA THR A 39 0.16 14.80 -7.15
C THR A 39 0.51 14.39 -5.72
N TRP A 40 0.29 15.27 -4.75
CA TRP A 40 0.56 14.96 -3.36
C TRP A 40 -0.39 13.91 -2.78
N HIS A 41 -1.68 13.96 -3.11
CA HIS A 41 -2.69 12.96 -2.74
C HIS A 41 -2.28 11.53 -3.15
N ASN A 42 -1.60 11.39 -4.29
CA ASN A 42 -1.12 10.10 -4.77
C ASN A 42 0.27 9.69 -4.24
N SER A 43 0.78 10.39 -3.22
CA SER A 43 2.11 10.14 -2.65
C SER A 43 2.03 9.43 -1.28
N PRO A 44 3.05 8.65 -0.89
CA PRO A 44 3.11 8.02 0.43
C PRO A 44 2.96 9.01 1.60
N SER A 45 3.44 10.25 1.41
CA SER A 45 3.34 11.31 2.43
C SER A 45 1.90 11.73 2.74
N PHE A 46 0.97 11.59 1.79
CA PHE A 46 -0.45 11.84 2.03
C PHE A 46 -1.06 10.76 2.92
N CYS A 47 -0.69 9.50 2.71
CA CYS A 47 -1.12 8.38 3.56
C CYS A 47 -0.69 8.58 5.02
N GLY A 48 0.56 9.02 5.25
CA GLY A 48 1.03 9.35 6.61
C GLY A 48 0.39 10.60 7.22
N ALA A 49 0.03 11.60 6.41
CA ALA A 49 -0.48 12.89 6.89
C ALA A 49 -2.00 12.95 7.06
N PHE A 50 -2.78 12.25 6.24
CA PHE A 50 -4.25 12.37 6.17
C PHE A 50 -5.01 11.09 6.52
N CYS A 51 -4.37 9.92 6.47
CA CYS A 51 -5.00 8.67 6.93
C CYS A 51 -4.69 8.36 8.43
N HIS A 52 -3.83 9.16 9.09
CA HIS A 52 -3.46 9.11 10.52
C HIS A 52 -2.97 7.73 11.05
N THR A 53 -2.68 7.69 12.37
CA THR A 53 -2.09 6.61 13.21
C THR A 53 -2.15 5.18 12.64
N PRO A 54 -3.31 4.65 12.17
CA PRO A 54 -3.38 3.33 11.56
C PRO A 54 -2.40 3.02 10.43
N MET A 55 -1.91 4.03 9.68
CA MET A 55 -1.06 3.81 8.51
C MET A 55 0.44 4.04 8.76
N ASN A 56 0.83 4.64 9.89
CA ASN A 56 2.22 5.07 10.11
C ASN A 56 3.24 3.92 9.97
N ASN A 57 2.99 2.81 10.66
CA ASN A 57 3.90 1.67 10.60
C ASN A 57 3.99 1.06 9.18
N TYR A 58 2.90 1.13 8.40
CA TYR A 58 2.88 0.67 7.02
C TYR A 58 3.71 1.59 6.11
N VAL A 59 3.61 2.91 6.30
CA VAL A 59 4.46 3.88 5.59
C VAL A 59 5.94 3.68 5.98
N GLU A 60 6.23 3.45 7.26
CA GLU A 60 7.59 3.18 7.72
C GLU A 60 8.16 1.92 7.08
N THR A 61 7.38 0.84 6.94
CA THR A 61 7.83 -0.36 6.19
C THR A 61 8.09 -0.06 4.71
N TYR A 62 7.28 0.79 4.06
CA TYR A 62 7.53 1.23 2.68
C TYR A 62 8.82 2.05 2.58
N ASP A 63 9.08 2.94 3.52
CA ASP A 63 10.22 3.85 3.47
C ASP A 63 11.57 3.18 3.78
N GLN A 64 11.57 1.94 4.24
CA GLN A 64 12.80 1.16 4.49
C GLN A 64 13.66 0.96 3.23
N GLN A 65 14.94 0.75 3.47
CA GLN A 65 15.96 0.53 2.44
C GLN A 65 16.05 -0.97 2.11
N ALA A 66 15.97 -1.31 0.82
CA ALA A 66 16.17 -2.68 0.36
C ALA A 66 17.55 -3.23 0.74
N GLY A 67 17.62 -4.50 1.14
CA GLY A 67 18.84 -5.19 1.54
C GLY A 67 19.39 -4.84 2.94
N ALA A 68 18.76 -3.92 3.68
CA ALA A 68 19.17 -3.56 5.03
C ALA A 68 18.29 -4.24 6.10
N PRO A 69 18.75 -4.39 7.35
CA PRO A 69 17.88 -4.72 8.46
C PRO A 69 16.83 -3.63 8.68
N GLY A 70 15.65 -4.03 9.13
CA GLY A 70 14.56 -3.11 9.42
C GLY A 70 13.53 -3.72 10.35
N THR A 71 12.31 -3.21 10.29
CA THR A 71 11.21 -3.67 11.14
C THR A 71 9.94 -3.90 10.35
N ASP A 72 9.10 -4.83 10.76
CA ASP A 72 7.77 -4.97 10.19
C ASP A 72 6.79 -3.93 10.74
N LYS A 73 5.55 -3.96 10.25
CA LYS A 73 4.45 -3.06 10.67
C LYS A 73 4.07 -3.19 12.16
N TRP A 74 4.52 -4.23 12.84
CA TRP A 74 4.31 -4.47 14.27
C TRP A 74 5.54 -4.14 15.11
N GLY A 75 6.65 -3.74 14.48
CA GLY A 75 7.91 -3.40 15.13
C GLY A 75 8.84 -4.60 15.36
N ASN A 76 8.54 -5.78 14.83
CA ASN A 76 9.45 -6.93 14.91
C ASN A 76 10.64 -6.71 13.97
N GLU A 77 11.81 -7.18 14.37
CA GLU A 77 13.01 -7.09 13.52
C GLU A 77 12.87 -7.97 12.27
N VAL A 78 13.26 -7.43 11.12
CA VAL A 78 13.43 -8.14 9.86
C VAL A 78 14.89 -8.01 9.47
N SER A 79 15.60 -9.13 9.36
CA SER A 79 17.05 -9.12 9.11
C SER A 79 17.43 -8.56 7.74
N ASN A 80 16.52 -8.65 6.77
CA ASN A 80 16.63 -8.04 5.45
C ASN A 80 15.26 -7.55 4.97
N SER A 81 15.07 -6.23 4.89
CA SER A 81 13.81 -5.58 4.52
C SER A 81 13.32 -5.93 3.10
N SER A 82 14.19 -6.46 2.21
CA SER A 82 13.75 -7.01 0.91
C SER A 82 12.82 -8.22 1.04
N ALA A 83 12.79 -8.87 2.21
CA ALA A 83 11.83 -9.93 2.52
C ALA A 83 10.39 -9.42 2.71
N MET A 84 10.19 -8.10 2.79
CA MET A 84 8.89 -7.45 2.78
C MET A 84 8.57 -7.00 1.35
N LEU A 85 7.46 -7.47 0.76
CA LEU A 85 7.15 -7.13 -0.64
C LEU A 85 7.04 -5.62 -0.86
N VAL A 86 6.59 -4.85 0.14
CA VAL A 86 6.41 -3.40 0.02
C VAL A 86 7.73 -2.70 -0.36
N VAL A 87 8.85 -3.15 0.20
CA VAL A 87 10.18 -2.60 -0.05
C VAL A 87 10.66 -2.97 -1.44
N SER A 88 10.49 -4.24 -1.82
CA SER A 88 10.86 -4.72 -3.16
C SER A 88 10.02 -4.07 -4.27
N HIS A 89 8.73 -3.82 -4.01
CA HIS A 89 7.85 -3.12 -4.96
C HIS A 89 8.16 -1.62 -5.05
N LYS A 90 8.57 -0.97 -3.95
CA LYS A 90 9.09 0.39 -3.99
C LYS A 90 10.32 0.51 -4.90
N GLU A 91 11.28 -0.41 -4.78
CA GLU A 91 12.45 -0.43 -5.67
C GLU A 91 12.05 -0.64 -7.14
N ALA A 92 10.97 -1.38 -7.38
CA ALA A 92 10.35 -1.53 -8.71
C ALA A 92 9.51 -0.30 -9.14
N GLY A 93 9.57 0.82 -8.41
CA GLY A 93 8.89 2.07 -8.74
C GLY A 93 7.40 2.10 -8.39
N GLN A 94 6.90 1.13 -7.62
CA GLN A 94 5.51 1.08 -7.17
C GLN A 94 5.30 1.95 -5.92
N ASN A 95 4.05 2.38 -5.72
CA ASN A 95 3.64 3.14 -4.54
C ASN A 95 2.46 2.45 -3.84
N CYS A 96 1.98 3.04 -2.75
CA CYS A 96 0.88 2.50 -1.96
C CYS A 96 -0.37 2.18 -2.82
N LEU A 97 -0.71 3.08 -3.75
CA LEU A 97 -1.89 2.97 -4.61
C LEU A 97 -1.73 1.97 -5.75
N SER A 98 -0.51 1.52 -6.05
CA SER A 98 -0.29 0.41 -6.99
C SER A 98 -0.92 -0.89 -6.49
N CYS A 99 -1.01 -1.05 -5.16
CA CYS A 99 -1.60 -2.22 -4.52
C CYS A 99 -2.95 -1.89 -3.83
N HIS A 100 -3.01 -0.76 -3.13
CA HIS A 100 -4.21 -0.28 -2.46
C HIS A 100 -4.97 0.71 -3.36
N GLU A 101 -5.52 0.20 -4.45
CA GLU A 101 -6.28 1.02 -5.38
C GLU A 101 -7.55 1.57 -4.68
N PRO A 102 -7.76 2.89 -4.65
CA PRO A 102 -8.84 3.45 -3.87
C PRO A 102 -10.17 3.37 -4.64
N ILE A 103 -11.20 2.79 -4.03
CA ILE A 103 -12.56 2.91 -4.54
C ILE A 103 -13.22 4.15 -3.91
N ILE A 104 -13.92 4.95 -4.72
CA ILE A 104 -14.64 6.17 -4.28
C ILE A 104 -15.57 5.89 -3.08
N SER A 105 -16.27 4.75 -3.07
CA SER A 105 -17.14 4.37 -1.95
C SER A 105 -16.38 4.13 -0.66
N GLN A 106 -15.17 3.53 -0.74
CA GLN A 106 -14.29 3.33 0.41
C GLN A 106 -13.74 4.66 0.92
N GLN A 107 -13.33 5.56 0.01
CA GLN A 107 -12.83 6.89 0.40
C GLN A 107 -13.86 7.71 1.21
N ILE A 108 -15.16 7.60 0.88
CA ILE A 108 -16.23 8.26 1.66
C ILE A 108 -16.33 7.64 3.06
N GLY A 109 -16.27 6.31 3.16
CA GLY A 109 -16.27 5.58 4.42
C GLY A 109 -15.06 5.90 5.29
N GLU A 110 -13.87 5.95 4.70
CA GLU A 110 -12.60 6.29 5.37
C GLU A 110 -12.64 7.71 5.95
N VAL A 111 -13.14 8.69 5.18
CA VAL A 111 -13.33 10.06 5.67
C VAL A 111 -14.29 10.09 6.84
N GLN A 112 -15.42 9.36 6.76
CA GLN A 112 -16.39 9.30 7.84
C GLN A 112 -15.78 8.66 9.10
N ALA A 113 -15.17 7.48 8.97
CA ALA A 113 -14.50 6.76 10.05
C ALA A 113 -13.42 7.63 10.72
N THR A 114 -12.66 8.39 9.92
CA THR A 114 -11.65 9.32 10.42
C THR A 114 -12.28 10.45 11.24
N LEU A 115 -13.37 11.06 10.75
CA LEU A 115 -14.06 12.16 11.44
C LEU A 115 -14.75 11.69 12.73
N THR A 116 -15.25 10.46 12.76
CA THR A 116 -15.94 9.88 13.92
C THR A 116 -15.00 9.18 14.90
N GLY A 117 -13.76 8.89 14.48
CA GLY A 117 -12.83 8.03 15.23
C GLY A 117 -13.21 6.55 15.23
N ASP A 118 -14.11 6.13 14.33
CA ASP A 118 -14.67 4.78 14.24
C ASP A 118 -13.85 3.94 13.26
N TYR A 119 -12.59 3.69 13.59
CA TYR A 119 -11.67 2.88 12.80
C TYR A 119 -10.98 1.82 13.66
N TYR A 120 -10.58 0.71 13.03
CA TYR A 120 -9.84 -0.36 13.69
C TYR A 120 -8.35 -0.02 13.76
N TYR A 121 -7.73 -0.29 14.90
CA TYR A 121 -6.29 -0.14 15.10
C TYR A 121 -5.76 -1.28 16.01
N PRO A 122 -4.66 -1.95 15.65
CA PRO A 122 -3.95 -1.86 14.37
C PRO A 122 -4.79 -2.35 13.18
N LEU A 123 -4.43 -1.95 11.96
CA LEU A 123 -5.11 -2.43 10.76
C LEU A 123 -4.78 -3.91 10.52
N GLU A 124 -5.73 -4.66 10.00
CA GLU A 124 -5.49 -6.03 9.54
C GLU A 124 -4.73 -6.04 8.20
N GLU A 125 -4.15 -7.19 7.82
CA GLU A 125 -3.63 -7.35 6.46
C GLU A 125 -4.77 -7.32 5.45
N ALA A 126 -4.59 -6.56 4.38
CA ALA A 126 -5.54 -6.58 3.29
C ALA A 126 -5.57 -7.98 2.66
N ASN A 127 -6.77 -8.56 2.58
CA ASN A 127 -7.00 -9.80 1.85
C ASN A 127 -6.78 -9.55 0.34
N LEU A 128 -6.09 -10.46 -0.36
CA LEU A 128 -5.91 -10.41 -1.81
C LEU A 128 -7.23 -10.28 -2.57
N GLU A 129 -8.31 -10.89 -2.10
CA GLU A 129 -9.63 -10.75 -2.70
C GLU A 129 -10.11 -9.29 -2.66
N VAL A 130 -9.91 -8.61 -1.53
CA VAL A 130 -10.27 -7.19 -1.37
C VAL A 130 -9.38 -6.32 -2.26
N LEU A 131 -8.06 -6.56 -2.30
CA LEU A 131 -7.15 -5.83 -3.17
C LEU A 131 -7.51 -5.99 -4.65
N MET A 132 -7.88 -7.19 -5.06
CA MET A 132 -8.32 -7.51 -6.41
C MET A 132 -9.65 -6.82 -6.76
N GLN A 133 -10.66 -6.91 -5.89
CA GLN A 133 -11.94 -6.21 -6.06
C GLN A 133 -11.74 -4.71 -6.17
N ASN A 134 -10.87 -4.14 -5.32
CA ASN A 134 -10.48 -2.74 -5.34
C ASN A 134 -9.83 -2.32 -6.66
N SER A 135 -9.08 -3.22 -7.28
CA SER A 135 -8.50 -3.00 -8.61
C SER A 135 -9.46 -3.17 -9.78
N GLY A 136 -10.77 -3.28 -9.53
CA GLY A 136 -11.81 -3.41 -10.55
C GLY A 136 -11.91 -4.80 -11.18
N ASN A 137 -11.52 -5.85 -10.46
CA ASN A 137 -11.59 -7.23 -10.91
C ASN A 137 -12.57 -8.04 -10.04
N ASP A 138 -13.62 -8.60 -10.68
CA ASP A 138 -14.86 -9.00 -10.00
C ASP A 138 -14.82 -10.40 -9.34
N ALA A 139 -13.86 -11.27 -9.67
CA ALA A 139 -13.72 -12.59 -9.04
C ALA A 139 -12.41 -13.28 -9.45
N GLY A 140 -11.75 -13.96 -8.51
CA GLY A 140 -10.48 -14.65 -8.74
C GLY A 140 -9.89 -15.27 -7.47
N THR A 141 -8.84 -16.08 -7.65
CA THR A 141 -8.05 -16.74 -6.59
C THR A 141 -7.08 -15.78 -5.89
N GLY A 142 -7.16 -14.47 -6.18
CA GLY A 142 -6.23 -13.43 -5.72
C GLY A 142 -4.96 -13.33 -6.57
N GLU A 143 -4.58 -14.39 -7.28
CA GLU A 143 -3.38 -14.44 -8.13
C GLU A 143 -3.42 -13.44 -9.29
N GLN A 144 -4.61 -13.18 -9.82
CA GLN A 144 -4.84 -12.24 -10.92
C GLN A 144 -4.42 -10.81 -10.54
N PHE A 145 -4.42 -10.49 -9.24
CA PHE A 145 -3.94 -9.21 -8.75
C PHE A 145 -2.44 -9.03 -8.98
N CYS A 146 -1.64 -10.06 -8.71
CA CYS A 146 -0.19 -10.04 -8.88
C CYS A 146 0.20 -10.27 -10.35
N LEU A 147 -0.48 -11.18 -11.03
CA LEU A 147 -0.23 -11.59 -12.42
C LEU A 147 -1.00 -10.73 -13.43
N LYS A 148 -1.36 -9.48 -13.09
CA LYS A 148 -1.95 -8.56 -14.05
C LYS A 148 -0.87 -7.95 -14.96
N SER A 149 -1.31 -7.44 -16.11
CA SER A 149 -0.45 -6.72 -17.05
C SER A 149 0.31 -5.59 -16.35
N GLY A 150 1.62 -5.49 -16.60
CA GLY A 150 2.51 -4.50 -16.01
C GLY A 150 3.01 -4.80 -14.59
N CYS A 151 2.69 -5.95 -13.99
CA CYS A 151 3.18 -6.34 -12.66
C CYS A 151 4.19 -7.50 -12.75
N HIS A 152 3.72 -8.75 -12.76
CA HIS A 152 4.56 -9.93 -12.93
C HIS A 152 4.44 -10.43 -14.37
N VAL A 153 5.31 -9.93 -15.23
CA VAL A 153 5.30 -10.17 -16.68
C VAL A 153 6.57 -10.86 -17.17
N ASN A 154 6.48 -11.53 -18.32
CA ASN A 154 7.65 -12.06 -19.02
C ASN A 154 8.41 -10.96 -19.79
N SER A 155 9.47 -11.33 -20.51
CA SER A 155 10.27 -10.40 -21.32
C SER A 155 9.50 -9.73 -22.47
N GLU A 156 8.31 -10.22 -22.79
CA GLU A 156 7.41 -9.69 -23.83
C GLU A 156 6.26 -8.86 -23.23
N ASP A 157 6.35 -8.51 -21.94
CA ASP A 157 5.35 -7.73 -21.19
C ASP A 157 3.98 -8.42 -21.07
N GLN A 158 3.96 -9.75 -21.22
CA GLN A 158 2.77 -10.57 -21.00
C GLN A 158 2.74 -11.06 -19.57
N ALA A 159 1.57 -11.00 -18.93
CA ALA A 159 1.34 -11.58 -17.61
C ALA A 159 1.88 -13.01 -17.50
N LEU A 160 2.71 -13.27 -16.48
CA LEU A 160 3.17 -14.62 -16.18
C LEU A 160 1.99 -15.49 -15.78
N THR A 161 2.08 -16.76 -16.14
CA THR A 161 1.15 -17.79 -15.69
C THR A 161 1.76 -18.60 -14.55
N LYS A 162 0.89 -19.36 -13.88
CA LYS A 162 1.29 -20.40 -12.94
C LYS A 162 2.35 -21.35 -13.49
N ALA A 163 2.22 -21.74 -14.76
CA ALA A 163 3.15 -22.63 -15.42
C ALA A 163 4.52 -21.96 -15.64
N ASP A 164 4.52 -20.67 -16.00
CA ASP A 164 5.76 -19.91 -16.15
C ASP A 164 6.52 -19.81 -14.83
N LEU A 165 5.82 -19.54 -13.72
CA LEU A 165 6.43 -19.50 -12.38
C LEU A 165 6.99 -20.86 -11.96
N THR A 166 6.27 -21.95 -12.23
CA THR A 166 6.75 -23.30 -11.99
C THR A 166 8.04 -23.56 -12.79
N GLU A 167 8.07 -23.20 -14.07
CA GLU A 167 9.26 -23.40 -14.91
C GLU A 167 10.44 -22.54 -14.43
N MET A 168 10.20 -21.28 -14.07
CA MET A 168 11.23 -20.35 -13.58
C MET A 168 11.89 -20.78 -12.27
N THR A 169 11.27 -21.68 -11.52
CA THR A 169 11.79 -22.21 -10.24
C THR A 169 11.98 -23.72 -10.28
N SER A 170 12.14 -24.28 -11.49
CA SER A 170 12.32 -25.72 -11.73
C SER A 170 13.68 -26.27 -11.25
N ASP A 171 14.65 -25.40 -11.00
CA ASP A 171 16.00 -25.73 -10.53
C ASP A 171 16.09 -25.86 -9.00
N MET A 172 15.06 -25.41 -8.27
CA MET A 172 14.98 -25.56 -6.82
C MET A 172 14.67 -27.01 -6.45
N GLU A 173 15.33 -27.54 -5.41
CA GLU A 173 15.09 -28.91 -4.93
C GLU A 173 13.62 -29.12 -4.57
N ARG A 174 13.01 -28.10 -3.96
CA ARG A 174 11.55 -27.98 -3.85
C ARG A 174 11.08 -26.69 -4.47
N ASN A 175 10.45 -26.86 -5.62
CA ASN A 175 9.85 -25.76 -6.36
C ASN A 175 8.67 -25.15 -5.57
N PRO A 176 8.80 -23.91 -5.04
CA PRO A 176 7.77 -23.26 -4.23
C PRO A 176 6.58 -22.80 -5.08
N HIS A 177 6.74 -22.72 -6.40
CA HIS A 177 5.68 -22.41 -7.37
C HIS A 177 5.18 -23.67 -8.07
N SER A 178 5.44 -24.86 -7.53
CA SER A 178 4.78 -26.09 -7.97
C SER A 178 3.37 -26.16 -7.39
N TRP A 179 2.39 -26.47 -8.22
CA TRP A 179 0.97 -26.41 -7.84
C TRP A 179 0.45 -27.72 -7.25
N HIS A 180 1.30 -28.48 -6.58
CA HIS A 180 0.91 -29.71 -5.89
C HIS A 180 -0.02 -29.44 -4.69
N HIS A 181 -0.07 -28.20 -4.22
CA HIS A 181 -0.92 -27.73 -3.13
C HIS A 181 -1.75 -26.53 -3.59
N ASP A 182 -2.80 -26.80 -4.38
CA ASP A 182 -3.69 -25.79 -4.98
C ASP A 182 -4.43 -24.86 -4.00
N LYS A 183 -4.38 -25.17 -2.70
CA LYS A 183 -4.98 -24.38 -1.62
C LYS A 183 -4.22 -23.10 -1.26
N TYR A 184 -2.93 -22.99 -1.61
CA TYR A 184 -2.11 -21.83 -1.22
C TYR A 184 -2.15 -20.72 -2.27
N THR A 185 -2.21 -19.50 -1.80
CA THR A 185 -2.22 -18.24 -2.55
C THR A 185 -0.88 -17.52 -2.41
N CYS A 186 -0.62 -16.53 -3.27
CA CYS A 186 0.61 -15.74 -3.21
C CYS A 186 0.86 -15.13 -1.82
N SER A 187 -0.20 -14.64 -1.17
CA SER A 187 -0.12 -13.98 0.14
C SER A 187 0.13 -14.92 1.30
N ASP A 188 -0.01 -16.24 1.13
CA ASP A 188 0.32 -17.18 2.21
C ASP A 188 1.82 -17.19 2.49
N CYS A 189 2.63 -17.01 1.44
CA CYS A 189 4.08 -16.92 1.54
C CYS A 189 4.59 -15.48 1.48
N HIS A 190 4.17 -14.72 0.47
CA HIS A 190 4.71 -13.38 0.22
C HIS A 190 3.94 -12.32 1.03
N LYS A 191 4.61 -11.74 2.03
CA LYS A 191 4.01 -10.74 2.92
C LYS A 191 4.51 -9.35 2.57
N SER A 192 3.60 -8.38 2.51
CA SER A 192 3.95 -7.02 2.08
C SER A 192 4.62 -6.20 3.17
N HIS A 193 4.07 -6.18 4.38
CA HIS A 193 4.47 -5.26 5.45
C HIS A 193 5.10 -5.99 6.65
N ARG A 194 5.57 -7.21 6.44
CA ARG A 194 6.34 -8.03 7.39
C ARG A 194 7.18 -9.05 6.63
N ALA A 195 8.07 -9.73 7.35
CA ALA A 195 8.86 -10.81 6.78
C ALA A 195 7.96 -11.84 6.08
N SER A 196 8.29 -12.16 4.83
CA SER A 196 7.66 -13.24 4.09
C SER A 196 7.97 -14.60 4.71
N VAL A 197 7.10 -15.57 4.49
CA VAL A 197 7.10 -16.85 5.18
C VAL A 197 7.32 -17.98 4.18
N LEU A 198 8.31 -18.84 4.41
CA LEU A 198 8.43 -20.09 3.65
C LEU A 198 7.52 -21.16 4.27
N ILE A 199 6.26 -21.18 3.84
CA ILE A 199 5.22 -22.04 4.43
C ILE A 199 5.53 -23.55 4.30
N CYS A 200 6.39 -23.94 3.35
CA CYS A 200 6.83 -25.32 3.16
C CYS A 200 7.41 -25.93 4.44
N THR A 201 8.10 -25.11 5.24
CA THR A 201 8.72 -25.52 6.52
C THR A 201 7.72 -25.98 7.57
N ASP A 202 6.42 -25.72 7.40
CA ASP A 202 5.36 -26.24 8.28
C ASP A 202 5.26 -27.77 8.24
N CYS A 203 5.64 -28.38 7.11
CA CYS A 203 5.56 -29.83 6.90
C CYS A 203 6.88 -30.46 6.41
N HIS A 204 7.72 -29.68 5.74
CA HIS A 204 8.95 -30.13 5.09
C HIS A 204 10.17 -29.60 5.84
N ALA A 205 10.72 -30.42 6.75
CA ALA A 205 11.91 -30.05 7.51
C ALA A 205 13.14 -29.79 6.62
N ASP A 206 13.21 -30.42 5.45
CA ASP A 206 14.29 -30.18 4.50
C ASP A 206 14.22 -28.79 3.84
N ALA A 207 13.04 -28.15 3.83
CA ALA A 207 12.86 -26.78 3.35
C ALA A 207 13.44 -25.72 4.31
N GLU A 208 13.81 -26.07 5.55
CA GLU A 208 14.43 -25.11 6.49
C GLU A 208 15.73 -24.52 5.93
N SER A 209 16.48 -25.32 5.16
CA SER A 209 17.71 -24.87 4.51
C SER A 209 17.48 -23.97 3.29
N GLU A 210 16.23 -23.88 2.82
CA GLU A 210 15.81 -23.12 1.65
C GLU A 210 15.14 -21.78 2.01
N VAL A 211 15.00 -21.46 3.31
CA VAL A 211 14.40 -20.17 3.76
C VAL A 211 15.22 -19.01 3.18
N PRO A 212 14.60 -18.15 2.33
CA PRO A 212 15.33 -17.04 1.73
C PRO A 212 15.84 -16.03 2.77
N ASP A 213 16.84 -15.25 2.40
CA ASP A 213 17.37 -14.21 3.29
C ASP A 213 16.28 -13.20 3.69
N GLY A 214 16.19 -12.92 5.00
CA GLY A 214 15.15 -12.09 5.62
C GLY A 214 13.77 -12.73 5.76
N TRP A 215 13.51 -13.86 5.11
CA TRP A 215 12.27 -14.62 5.29
C TRP A 215 12.32 -15.42 6.59
N VAL A 216 11.15 -15.87 7.03
CA VAL A 216 11.02 -16.70 8.23
C VAL A 216 10.39 -18.05 7.91
N ASP A 217 10.65 -19.03 8.77
CA ASP A 217 9.94 -20.31 8.73
C ASP A 217 8.46 -20.14 9.14
N ALA A 218 7.65 -21.16 8.85
CA ALA A 218 6.21 -21.13 9.07
C ALA A 218 5.83 -20.96 10.54
N LYS A 219 6.61 -21.58 11.45
CA LYS A 219 6.38 -21.50 12.88
C LYS A 219 6.60 -20.07 13.39
N THR A 220 7.68 -19.44 12.96
CA THR A 220 8.04 -18.06 13.28
C THR A 220 7.03 -17.09 12.66
N GLY A 221 6.63 -17.31 11.41
CA GLY A 221 5.59 -16.53 10.74
C GLY A 221 4.26 -16.54 11.52
N LYS A 222 3.85 -17.72 12.01
CA LYS A 222 2.66 -17.87 12.87
C LYS A 222 2.82 -17.17 14.22
N GLN A 223 3.99 -17.27 14.84
CA GLN A 223 4.27 -16.59 16.11
C GLN A 223 4.17 -15.07 15.97
N ILE A 224 4.72 -14.50 14.89
CA ILE A 224 4.63 -13.06 14.61
C ILE A 224 3.15 -12.62 14.51
N GLU A 225 2.31 -13.40 13.83
CA GLU A 225 0.87 -13.12 13.75
C GLU A 225 0.17 -13.22 15.11
N GLU A 226 0.45 -14.26 15.90
CA GLU A 226 -0.13 -14.44 17.23
C GLU A 226 0.29 -13.33 18.20
N ASP A 227 1.56 -12.92 18.16
CA ASP A 227 2.08 -11.83 18.99
C ASP A 227 1.45 -10.49 18.61
N SER A 228 1.11 -10.31 17.33
CA SER A 228 0.38 -9.12 16.88
C SER A 228 -1.00 -8.99 17.52
N VAL A 229 -1.69 -10.11 17.75
CA VAL A 229 -3.02 -10.14 18.38
C VAL A 229 -2.93 -9.84 19.87
N ASN A 230 -1.87 -10.29 20.53
CA ASN A 230 -1.63 -10.00 21.95
C ASN A 230 -1.25 -8.53 22.20
N TYR A 231 -0.73 -7.83 21.20
CA TYR A 231 -0.48 -6.38 21.26
C TYR A 231 -1.78 -5.55 21.19
N MET A 232 -2.93 -6.16 20.87
CA MET A 232 -4.24 -5.52 20.77
C MET A 232 -5.14 -5.70 22.02
N GLY A 233 -4.65 -6.41 23.05
CA GLY A 233 -5.38 -6.74 24.28
C GLY A 233 -5.11 -5.82 25.47
#